data_AF-A0A2W6CB93-F1
#
_entry.id   AF-A0A2W6CB93-F1
#
_cell.length_a   1.000
_cell.length_b   1.000
_cell.length_c   1.000
_cell.angle_alpha   90.00
_cell.angle_beta   90.00
_cell.angle_gamma   90.00
#
_symmetry.space_group_name_H-M   'P 1'
#
loop_
_entity.id
_entity.type
_entity.pdbx_description
1 polymer ?
#
loop_
_entity_poly.entity_id
_entity_poly.type
_entity_poly.pdbx_seq_one_letter_code
_entity_poly.pdbx_strand_id
1 'polypeptide(L)' 'SVLAEMAEAADDIDTARARAALDRADPDAGPDEAAARDRALSRLRAAGESV' A
#
# COMPACT_ATOMS: atom_id res chain seq x y z
N SER A 1 -0.59 -21.88 -5.24
CA SER A 1 -0.17 -21.60 -3.87
C SER A 1 0.24 -20.14 -3.81
N VAL A 2 -0.49 -19.29 -3.10
CA VAL A 2 -0.08 -17.90 -2.89
C VAL A 2 0.89 -17.90 -1.71
N LEU A 3 2.19 -17.87 -2.01
CA LEU A 3 3.25 -17.75 -1.00
C LEU A 3 3.31 -16.29 -0.54
N ALA A 4 2.46 -15.94 0.42
CA ALA A 4 2.57 -14.69 1.17
C ALA A 4 2.52 -15.06 2.65
N GLU A 5 3.67 -15.07 3.33
CA GLU A 5 3.74 -15.48 4.74
C GLU A 5 3.03 -14.52 5.71
N MET A 6 2.66 -13.31 5.27
CA MET A 6 1.97 -12.29 6.06
C MET A 6 1.04 -11.44 5.16
N ALA A 7 0.03 -12.04 4.53
CA ALA A 7 -0.99 -11.26 3.82
C ALA A 7 -1.95 -10.61 4.84
N GLU A 8 -2.00 -9.28 4.85
CA GLU A 8 -3.01 -8.50 5.60
C GLU A 8 -4.40 -8.82 5.01
N ALA A 9 -5.38 -9.14 5.86
CA ALA A 9 -6.74 -9.37 5.38
C ALA A 9 -7.35 -8.05 4.89
N ALA A 10 -8.09 -8.09 3.78
CA ALA A 10 -8.63 -6.89 3.14
C ALA A 10 -9.49 -6.04 4.08
N ASP A 11 -10.29 -6.69 4.94
CA ASP A 11 -11.17 -6.02 5.91
C ASP A 11 -10.40 -5.33 7.05
N ASP A 12 -9.14 -5.70 7.28
CA ASP A 12 -8.28 -5.12 8.32
C ASP A 12 -7.43 -3.95 7.80
N ILE A 13 -7.46 -3.67 6.49
CA ILE A 13 -6.65 -2.62 5.88
C ILE A 13 -7.20 -1.23 6.26
N ASP A 14 -6.41 -0.47 7.00
CA ASP A 14 -6.66 0.96 7.26
C ASP A 14 -6.44 1.78 5.99
N THR A 15 -7.50 1.94 5.18
CA THR A 15 -7.47 2.65 3.90
C THR A 15 -7.11 4.13 4.06
N ALA A 16 -7.53 4.77 5.15
CA ALA A 16 -7.20 6.16 5.43
C ALA A 16 -5.70 6.34 5.67
N ARG A 17 -5.07 5.44 6.44
CA ARG A 17 -3.62 5.44 6.64
C ARG A 17 -2.88 5.11 5.35
N ALA A 18 -3.37 4.17 4.56
CA ALA A 18 -2.76 3.81 3.28
C ALA A 18 -2.81 4.98 2.28
N ARG A 19 -3.93 5.72 2.23
CA ARG A 19 -4.07 6.95 1.44
C ARG A 19 -3.07 8.02 1.89
N ALA A 20 -3.00 8.29 3.20
CA ALA A 20 -2.06 9.27 3.74
C ALA A 20 -0.58 8.86 3.56
N ALA A 21 -0.28 7.57 3.45
CA ALA A 21 1.06 7.09 3.10
C ALA A 21 1.36 7.32 1.60
N LEU A 22 0.39 7.03 0.73
CA LEU A 22 0.50 7.30 -0.70
C LEU A 22 0.72 8.78 -0.99
N ASP A 23 -0.06 9.66 -0.37
CA ASP A 23 0.00 11.11 -0.59
C ASP A 23 1.32 11.73 -0.12
N ARG A 24 2.01 11.10 0.84
CA ARG A 24 3.29 11.56 1.38
C ARG A 24 4.50 10.97 0.64
N ALA A 25 4.33 9.84 -0.05
CA ALA A 25 5.43 9.17 -0.71
C ALA A 25 5.88 9.97 -1.94
N ASP A 26 7.13 10.42 -1.95
CA ASP A 26 7.75 11.05 -3.11
C ASP A 26 8.60 10.01 -3.85
N PRO A 27 8.10 9.40 -4.94
CA PRO A 27 8.81 8.32 -5.62
C PRO A 27 10.15 8.74 -6.22
N ASP A 28 10.37 10.04 -6.43
CA ASP A 28 11.62 10.58 -6.98
C ASP A 28 12.66 10.85 -5.88
N ALA A 29 12.27 10.82 -4.61
CA ALA A 29 13.16 11.01 -3.46
C ALA A 29 14.01 9.77 -3.13
N GLY A 30 13.71 8.61 -3.73
CA GLY A 30 14.57 7.43 -3.67
C GLY A 30 13.83 6.09 -3.63
N PRO A 31 14.59 4.97 -3.58
CA PRO A 31 14.02 3.62 -3.63
C PRO A 31 13.11 3.30 -2.45
N ASP A 32 13.36 3.87 -1.27
CA ASP A 32 12.55 3.63 -0.08
C ASP A 32 11.16 4.28 -0.19
N GLU A 33 11.09 5.48 -0.76
CA GLU A 33 9.83 6.19 -1.00
C GLU A 33 9.04 5.54 -2.14
N ALA A 34 9.72 5.10 -3.21
CA ALA A 34 9.09 4.29 -4.25
C ALA A 34 8.49 2.98 -3.67
N ALA A 35 9.22 2.30 -2.80
CA ALA A 35 8.71 1.10 -2.12
C ALA A 35 7.54 1.41 -1.16
N ALA A 36 7.57 2.57 -0.50
CA ALA A 36 6.46 3.03 0.34
C ALA A 36 5.19 3.30 -0.48
N ARG A 37 5.32 3.98 -1.62
CA ARG A 37 4.24 4.21 -2.59
C ARG A 37 3.62 2.89 -3.05
N ASP A 38 4.46 1.96 -3.50
CA ASP A 38 3.98 0.68 -4.05
C ASP A 38 3.26 -0.16 -2.98
N ARG A 39 3.76 -0.13 -1.74
CA ARG A 39 3.09 -0.74 -0.58
C ARG A 39 1.73 -0.10 -0.26
N ALA A 40 1.60 1.21 -0.39
CA ALA A 40 0.34 1.91 -0.16
C ALA A 40 -0.69 1.59 -1.26
N LEU A 41 -0.26 1.60 -2.53
CA LEU A 41 -1.10 1.21 -3.67
C LEU A 41 -1.60 -0.23 -3.55
N SER A 42 -0.73 -1.16 -3.16
CA SER A 42 -1.10 -2.56 -2.97
C SER A 42 -2.21 -2.73 -1.94
N ARG A 43 -2.11 -2.03 -0.80
CA ARG A 43 -3.14 -2.05 0.26
C ARG A 43 -4.47 -1.47 -0.21
N LEU A 44 -4.45 -0.33 -0.89
CA LEU A 44 -5.65 0.32 -1.39
C LEU A 44 -6.37 -0.59 -2.41
N ARG A 45 -5.63 -1.22 -3.33
CA ARG A 45 -6.19 -2.19 -4.28
C ARG A 45 -6.76 -3.43 -3.60
N ALA A 46 -6.06 -3.97 -2.59
CA ALA A 46 -6.55 -5.11 -1.82
C ALA A 46 -7.84 -4.80 -1.05
N ALA A 47 -8.02 -3.54 -0.60
CA ALA A 47 -9.25 -3.05 0.02
C ALA A 47 -10.37 -2.71 -0.99
N GLY A 48 -10.11 -2.86 -2.30
CA GLY A 48 -11.11 -2.57 -3.35
C GLY A 48 -11.21 -1.09 -3.76
N GLU A 49 -10.28 -0.24 -3.33
CA GLU A 49 -10.24 1.17 -3.74
C GLU A 49 -9.78 1.33 -5.20
N SER A 50 -10.37 2.29 -5.90
CA SER A 50 -9.93 2.68 -7.25
C SER A 50 -8.74 3.64 -7.15
N VAL A 51 -7.52 3.13 -7.41
CA VAL A 51 -6.23 3.87 -7.29
C VAL A 51 -5.24 3.61 -8.41
#